data_AF-A0A957J6J2-F1
#
_entry.id   AF-A0A957J6J2-F1
#
_cell.length_a   1.000
_cell.length_b   1.000
_cell.length_c   1.000
_cell.angle_alpha   90.00
_cell.angle_beta   90.00
_cell.angle_gamma   90.00
#
_symmetry.space_group_name_H-M   'P 1'
#
loop_
_entity.id
_entity.type
_entity.pdbx_description
1 polymer ?
#
loop_
_entity_poly.entity_id
_entity_poly.type
_entity_poly.pdbx_seq_one_letter_code
_entity_poly.pdbx_strand_id
1 'polypeptide(L)' 'MSAYYLDTSGLIKRYIIETGTGWLQRLFEPEQGHLFITCRLTMPEVYSALARRLREGSVSSENYATNIRAFQQDS' A
#
# COMPACT_ATOMS: atom_id res chain seq x y z
N MET A 1 16.80 12.51 5.92
CA MET A 1 16.28 12.17 4.58
C MET A 1 16.93 10.89 4.11
N SER A 2 16.14 9.83 3.95
CA SER A 2 16.61 8.50 3.55
C SER A 2 15.72 7.98 2.42
N ALA A 3 16.26 7.09 1.58
CA ALA A 3 15.49 6.37 0.57
C ALA A 3 15.07 4.99 1.11
N TYR A 4 13.78 4.68 1.06
CA TYR A 4 13.21 3.39 1.45
C TYR A 4 12.66 2.69 0.22
N TYR A 5 13.11 1.46 -0.01
CA TYR A 5 12.49 0.58 -0.97
C TYR A 5 11.27 -0.11 -0.32
N LEU A 6 10.13 -0.05 -1.00
CA LEU A 6 8.91 -0.75 -0.63
C LEU A 6 8.66 -1.86 -1.63
N ASP A 7 8.73 -3.10 -1.14
CA ASP A 7 8.11 -4.23 -1.81
C ASP A 7 6.57 -4.15 -1.69
N THR A 8 5.86 -5.08 -2.32
CA THR A 8 4.39 -5.11 -2.27
C THR A 8 3.85 -5.22 -0.85
N SER A 9 4.50 -5.98 0.02
CA SER A 9 4.05 -6.18 1.41
C SER A 9 4.20 -4.91 2.25
N GLY A 10 5.16 -4.05 1.94
CA GLY A 10 5.28 -2.72 2.50
C GLY A 10 4.27 -1.76 1.90
N LEU A 11 4.17 -1.73 0.57
CA LEU A 11 3.32 -0.81 -0.17
C LEU A 11 1.83 -0.98 0.17
N ILE A 12 1.34 -2.22 0.28
CA ILE A 12 -0.07 -2.50 0.54
C ILE A 12 -0.56 -1.99 1.90
N LYS A 13 0.34 -1.83 2.88
CA LYS A 13 0.02 -1.31 4.22
C LYS A 13 -0.42 0.16 4.21
N ARG A 14 -0.23 0.87 3.09
CA ARG A 14 -0.80 2.21 2.86
C ARG A 14 -2.31 2.17 2.58
N TYR A 15 -2.83 1.04 2.11
CA TYR A 15 -4.23 0.88 1.70
C TYR A 15 -5.00 -0.08 2.60
N ILE A 16 -4.29 -0.98 3.29
CA ILE A 16 -4.87 -1.99 4.19
C ILE A 16 -4.19 -1.93 5.54
N ILE A 17 -4.98 -2.02 6.62
CA ILE A 17 -4.45 -2.12 7.98
C ILE A 17 -3.98 -3.55 8.23
N GLU A 18 -2.69 -3.70 8.49
CA GLU A 18 -2.04 -4.96 8.85
C GLU A 18 -1.01 -4.72 9.97
N THR A 19 -0.47 -5.79 10.51
CA THR A 19 0.67 -5.70 11.44
C THR A 19 1.81 -4.92 10.78
N GLY A 20 2.26 -3.85 11.44
CA GLY A 20 3.31 -2.96 10.93
C GLY A 20 2.81 -1.70 10.22
N THR A 21 1.51 -1.54 9.96
CA THR A 21 0.96 -0.32 9.34
C THR A 21 1.33 0.94 10.12
N GLY A 22 1.18 0.95 11.44
CA GLY A 22 1.52 2.12 12.26
C GLY A 22 3.01 2.48 12.26
N TRP A 23 3.89 1.48 12.11
CA TRP A 23 5.33 1.75 11.94
C TRP A 23 5.62 2.38 10.57
N LEU A 24 5.03 1.84 9.50
CA LEU A 24 5.19 2.39 8.16
C LEU A 24 4.61 3.81 8.05
N GLN A 25 3.44 4.07 8.63
CA GLN A 25 2.80 5.39 8.63
C GLN A 25 3.70 6.48 9.23
N ARG A 26 4.45 6.18 10.31
CA ARG A 26 5.42 7.12 10.90
C ARG A 26 6.56 7.48 9.94
N LEU A 27 6.98 6.55 9.07
CA LEU A 27 7.99 6.86 8.06
C LEU A 27 7.46 7.81 6.98
N PHE A 28 6.15 7.76 6.71
CA PHE A 28 5.46 8.61 5.72
C PHE A 28 5.07 9.99 6.25
N GLU A 29 5.41 10.33 7.49
CA GLU A 29 5.21 11.68 8.02
C GLU A 29 5.94 12.71 7.14
N PRO A 30 5.24 13.72 6.56
CA PRO A 30 5.82 14.65 5.60
C PRO A 30 7.06 15.39 6.13
N GLU A 31 7.11 15.65 7.44
CA GLU A 31 8.22 16.30 8.13
C GLU A 31 9.54 15.53 8.04
N GLN A 32 9.49 14.21 7.78
CA GLN A 32 10.67 13.34 7.67
C GLN A 32 11.38 13.46 6.32
N GLY A 33 10.68 13.97 5.29
CA GLY A 33 11.22 14.17 3.94
C GLY A 33 11.84 12.90 3.33
N HIS A 34 11.27 11.73 3.60
CA HIS A 34 11.79 10.45 3.10
C HIS A 34 11.40 10.22 1.63
N LEU A 35 12.29 9.58 0.87
CA LEU A 35 12.00 9.15 -0.49
C LEU A 35 11.54 7.68 -0.46
N PHE A 36 10.37 7.39 -1.04
CA PHE A 36 9.86 6.03 -1.17
C PHE A 36 9.95 5.59 -2.62
N ILE A 37 10.58 4.45 -2.86
CA ILE A 37 10.74 3.86 -4.18
C ILE A 37 10.18 2.44 -4.20
N THR A 38 9.64 2.04 -5.33
CA THR A 38 9.17 0.67 -5.57
C THR A 38 9.51 0.26 -7.00
N CYS A 39 9.29 -1.00 -7.37
CA CYS A 39 9.47 -1.46 -8.74
C CYS A 39 8.13 -1.63 -9.44
N ARG A 40 8.13 -1.63 -10.79
CA ARG A 40 6.90 -1.79 -11.58
C ARG A 40 6.15 -3.10 -11.31
N LEU A 41 6.84 -4.12 -10.80
CA LEU A 41 6.22 -5.41 -10.48
C LEU A 41 5.25 -5.32 -9.29
N THR A 42 5.42 -4.34 -8.40
CA THR A 42 4.50 -4.19 -7.25
C THR A 42 3.09 -3.80 -7.68
N MET A 43 2.91 -3.21 -8.86
CA MET A 43 1.61 -2.84 -9.40
C MET A 43 0.68 -4.07 -9.53
N PRO A 44 0.98 -5.08 -10.37
CA PRO A 44 0.13 -6.27 -10.47
C PRO A 44 0.02 -7.07 -9.17
N GLU A 45 1.03 -7.03 -8.31
CA GLU A 45 1.00 -7.72 -7.01
C GLU A 45 0.02 -7.05 -6.03
N VAL A 46 -0.02 -5.71 -5.94
CA VAL A 46 -1.01 -4.97 -5.13
C VAL A 46 -2.42 -5.24 -5.65
N TYR A 47 -2.65 -5.19 -6.96
CA TYR A 47 -3.94 -5.52 -7.56
C TYR A 47 -4.38 -6.95 -7.19
N SER A 48 -3.48 -7.92 -7.33
CA SER A 48 -3.74 -9.33 -7.02
C SER A 48 -4.06 -9.54 -5.54
N ALA A 49 -3.32 -8.87 -4.65
CA ALA A 49 -3.52 -8.96 -3.22
C ALA A 49 -4.86 -8.34 -2.77
N LEU A 50 -5.23 -7.17 -3.30
CA LEU A 50 -6.53 -6.55 -3.03
C LEU A 50 -7.69 -7.40 -3.57
N ALA A 51 -7.56 -7.93 -4.79
CA ALA A 51 -8.57 -8.79 -5.39
C ALA A 51 -8.74 -10.11 -4.61
N ARG A 52 -7.63 -10.69 -4.12
CA ARG A 52 -7.68 -11.87 -3.24
C ARG A 52 -8.41 -11.57 -1.94
N ARG A 53 -8.09 -10.45 -1.29
CA ARG A 53 -8.73 -10.01 -0.04
C ARG A 53 -10.24 -9.77 -0.20
N LEU A 54 -10.67 -9.24 -1.35
CA LEU A 54 -12.08 -9.11 -1.70
C LEU A 54 -12.77 -10.48 -1.82
N ARG A 55 -12.16 -11.44 -2.54
CA ARG A 55 -12.71 -12.80 -2.68
C ARG A 55 -12.80 -13.54 -1.34
N GLU A 56 -11.84 -13.32 -0.46
CA GLU A 56 -11.81 -13.89 0.89
C GLU A 56 -12.77 -13.17 1.87
N GLY A 57 -13.39 -12.06 1.45
CA GLY A 57 -14.29 -11.26 2.30
C GLY A 57 -13.59 -10.43 3.38
N SER A 58 -12.25 -10.41 3.39
CA SER A 58 -11.44 -9.61 4.34
C SER A 58 -11.46 -8.11 4.04
N VAL A 59 -11.94 -7.71 2.86
CA VAL A 59 -12.13 -6.32 2.42
C VAL A 59 -13.48 -6.22 1.71
N SER A 60 -14.28 -5.20 2.03
CA SER A 60 -15.55 -4.94 1.36
C SER A 60 -15.34 -4.49 -0.09
N SER A 61 -16.37 -4.64 -0.94
CA SER A 61 -16.33 -4.13 -2.32
C SER A 61 -16.10 -2.61 -2.39
N GLU A 62 -16.65 -1.86 -1.45
CA GLU A 62 -16.44 -0.42 -1.31
C GLU A 62 -14.99 -0.10 -0.96
N ASN A 63 -14.43 -0.75 0.07
CA ASN A 63 -13.04 -0.54 0.47
C ASN A 63 -12.07 -0.98 -0.64
N TYR A 64 -12.37 -2.06 -1.36
CA TYR A 64 -11.62 -2.46 -2.54
C TYR A 64 -11.58 -1.35 -3.59
N ALA A 65 -12.75 -0.81 -3.97
CA ALA A 65 -12.84 0.25 -4.98
C ALA A 65 -12.14 1.55 -4.54
N THR A 66 -12.22 1.88 -3.25
CA THR A 66 -11.52 3.05 -2.67
C THR A 66 -10.01 2.84 -2.67
N ASN A 67 -9.52 1.68 -2.24
CA ASN A 67 -8.10 1.36 -2.19
C ASN A 67 -7.45 1.27 -3.56
N ILE A 68 -8.15 0.74 -4.56
CA ILE A 68 -7.69 0.71 -5.95
C ILE A 68 -7.52 2.12 -6.50
N ARG A 69 -8.50 3.01 -6.25
CA ARG A 69 -8.43 4.41 -6.69
C ARG A 69 -7.28 5.16 -6.00
N ALA A 70 -7.12 4.99 -4.69
CA ALA A 70 -6.02 5.58 -3.94
C ALA A 70 -4.66 5.10 -4.48
N PHE A 71 -4.52 3.80 -4.74
CA PHE A 71 -3.29 3.25 -5.31
C PHE A 71 -2.96 3.84 -6.68
N GLN A 72 -3.95 3.98 -7.56
CA GLN A 72 -3.76 4.60 -8.88
C GLN A 72 -3.35 6.08 -8.83
N GLN A 73 -3.74 6.80 -7.78
CA GLN A 73 -3.36 8.20 -7.59
C GLN A 73 -1.93 8.37 -7.03
N ASP A 74 -1.46 7.36 -6.29
CA ASP A 74 -0.12 7.32 -5.69
C ASP A 74 0.96 6.76 -6.64
N SER A 75 0.56 6.15 -7.76
CA SER A 75 1.43 5.46 -8.74
C SER A 75 1.92 6.39 -9.84
#